data_AF-A0AA35X8V0-F1
#
_entry.id   AF-A0AA35X8V0-F1
#
_cell.length_a   1.000
_cell.length_b   1.000
_cell.length_c   1.000
_cell.angle_alpha   90.00
_cell.angle_beta   90.00
_cell.angle_gamma   90.00
#
_symmetry.space_group_name_H-M   'P 1'
#
loop_
_entity.id
_entity.type
_entity.pdbx_description
1 polymer ?
#
loop_
_entity_poly.entity_id
_entity_poly.type
_entity_poly.pdbx_seq_one_letter_code
_entity_poly.pdbx_strand_id
1 'polypeptide(L)'
;MIAAANDTEMGLMGYVYTEDLARGLRVSERIEAGMIGLNRGAVSDPAAPFGGMKQSGLGREGASEGIYEFCETQYIATNWLLLPDGVWRLRRSWGSWIEARSVFDRDLTDIGGTTHHALWQLRESRDPATSGLTEEASCGNGSLMRALPTALIRPDAQRRRAESAQISAITHAHRRCVHSCVAYNEIAAALIAGAPASEAISQAQALDLHTDVRSALDVSANTPETDLSTTGYVIDSLRCAVWAIQQPDTLESVLVALVNRGNDADTTAAIAGGLLGLIHGEAGIPQRWTQQLEYAPELVAAAAPIETIRVR
;
A
#
# COMPACT_ATOMS: atom_id res chain seq x y z
N MET A 1 -29.96 -10.07 24.81
CA MET A 1 -28.70 -9.30 24.96
C MET A 1 -27.60 -9.86 24.07
N ILE A 2 -27.13 -11.10 24.23
CA ILE A 2 -26.10 -11.68 23.33
C ILE A 2 -26.59 -11.71 21.86
N ALA A 3 -27.81 -12.19 21.60
CA ALA A 3 -28.36 -12.19 20.25
C ALA A 3 -28.40 -10.79 19.60
N ALA A 4 -28.65 -9.74 20.39
CA ALA A 4 -28.63 -8.36 19.90
C ALA A 4 -27.21 -7.82 19.72
N ALA A 5 -26.25 -8.25 20.55
CA ALA A 5 -24.84 -7.91 20.38
C ALA A 5 -24.21 -8.57 19.14
N ASN A 6 -24.73 -9.74 18.75
CA ASN A 6 -24.30 -10.45 17.54
C ASN A 6 -25.10 -10.05 16.29
N ASP A 7 -26.15 -9.24 16.40
CA ASP A 7 -26.96 -8.77 15.26
C ASP A 7 -26.31 -7.55 14.56
N THR A 8 -25.04 -7.72 14.22
CA THR A 8 -24.21 -6.74 13.49
C THR A 8 -23.38 -7.49 12.46
N GLU A 9 -23.20 -6.89 11.29
CA GLU A 9 -22.39 -7.42 10.20
C GLU A 9 -20.88 -7.36 10.51
N MET A 10 -20.50 -6.50 11.47
CA MET A 10 -19.12 -6.27 11.91
C MET A 10 -18.82 -6.99 13.22
N GLY A 11 -17.58 -7.41 13.41
CA GLY A 11 -17.14 -8.20 14.57
C GLY A 11 -15.69 -7.99 14.94
N LEU A 12 -15.13 -6.78 14.80
CA LEU A 12 -13.73 -6.54 15.14
C LEU A 12 -13.47 -6.64 16.65
N MET A 13 -14.20 -5.85 17.44
CA MET A 13 -13.96 -5.70 18.88
C MET A 13 -15.26 -5.50 19.65
N GLY A 14 -15.37 -6.12 20.83
CA GLY A 14 -16.48 -5.94 21.77
C GLY A 14 -15.99 -5.64 23.19
N TYR A 15 -16.86 -5.06 24.03
CA TYR A 15 -16.54 -4.74 25.42
C TYR A 15 -17.62 -5.29 26.35
N VAL A 16 -17.19 -5.95 27.43
CA VAL A 16 -18.06 -6.51 28.46
C VAL A 16 -17.65 -5.90 29.80
N TYR A 17 -18.61 -5.29 30.51
CA TYR A 17 -18.40 -4.78 31.86
C TYR A 17 -19.32 -5.47 32.85
N THR A 18 -18.76 -6.04 33.92
CA THR A 18 -19.53 -6.75 34.95
C THR A 18 -18.74 -6.90 36.24
N GLU A 19 -19.44 -6.94 37.38
CA GLU A 19 -18.86 -7.23 38.70
C GLU A 19 -18.58 -8.73 38.89
N ASP A 20 -19.23 -9.61 38.11
CA ASP A 20 -19.03 -11.07 38.16
C ASP A 20 -18.15 -11.53 36.99
N LEU A 21 -16.86 -11.74 37.28
CA LEU A 21 -15.86 -12.14 36.27
C LEU A 21 -16.20 -13.48 35.60
N ALA A 22 -16.73 -14.45 36.35
CA ALA A 22 -17.07 -15.76 35.80
C ALA A 22 -18.23 -15.64 34.79
N ARG A 23 -19.19 -14.76 35.07
CA ARG A 23 -20.23 -14.39 34.11
C ARG A 23 -19.66 -13.62 32.92
N GLY A 24 -18.73 -12.70 33.15
CA GLY A 24 -18.04 -11.94 32.11
C GLY A 24 -17.41 -12.85 31.07
N LEU A 25 -16.61 -13.83 31.51
CA LEU A 25 -15.96 -14.81 30.63
C LEU A 25 -16.97 -15.63 29.82
N ARG A 26 -18.01 -16.19 30.45
CA ARG A 26 -19.07 -16.95 29.75
C ARG A 26 -19.84 -16.11 28.73
N VAL A 27 -19.92 -14.80 28.93
CA VAL A 27 -20.56 -13.88 27.98
C VAL A 27 -19.60 -13.52 26.84
N SER A 28 -18.33 -13.22 27.15
CA SER A 28 -17.29 -12.94 26.16
C SER A 28 -17.12 -14.07 25.16
N GLU A 29 -17.15 -15.34 25.60
CA GLU A 29 -17.08 -16.52 24.74
C GLU A 29 -18.23 -16.67 23.74
N ARG A 30 -19.35 -15.97 23.98
CA ARG A 30 -20.59 -16.07 23.19
C ARG A 30 -20.83 -14.85 22.30
N ILE A 31 -19.99 -13.81 22.41
CA ILE A 31 -20.04 -12.63 21.55
C ILE A 31 -19.19 -12.91 20.31
N GLU A 32 -19.77 -12.67 19.14
CA GLU A 32 -19.09 -12.86 17.85
C GLU A 32 -18.24 -11.63 17.48
N ALA A 33 -17.18 -11.41 18.25
CA ALA A 33 -16.14 -10.42 17.94
C ALA A 33 -14.75 -11.03 18.16
N GLY A 34 -13.79 -10.66 17.31
CA GLY A 34 -12.47 -11.27 17.33
C GLY A 34 -11.61 -10.86 18.53
N MET A 35 -11.94 -9.75 19.19
CA MET A 35 -11.35 -9.30 20.45
C MET A 35 -12.41 -8.83 21.44
N ILE A 36 -12.26 -9.17 22.72
CA ILE A 36 -13.17 -8.72 23.79
C ILE A 36 -12.40 -8.05 24.93
N GLY A 37 -12.72 -6.78 25.20
CA GLY A 37 -12.30 -6.07 26.40
C GLY A 37 -13.23 -6.36 27.57
N LEU A 38 -12.85 -7.27 28.46
CA LEU A 38 -13.57 -7.55 29.70
C LEU A 38 -13.06 -6.66 30.84
N ASN A 39 -13.90 -5.74 31.33
CA ASN A 39 -13.57 -4.77 32.39
C ASN A 39 -12.33 -3.91 32.09
N ARG A 40 -12.00 -3.72 30.81
CA ARG A 40 -10.82 -2.96 30.35
C ARG A 40 -11.13 -2.24 29.05
N GLY A 41 -10.64 -1.00 28.93
CA GLY A 41 -10.86 -0.14 27.75
C GLY A 41 -9.85 -0.28 26.61
N ALA A 42 -8.69 -0.91 26.84
CA ALA A 42 -7.69 -1.21 25.81
C ALA A 42 -7.53 -2.72 25.65
N VAL A 43 -7.65 -3.21 24.42
CA VAL A 43 -7.67 -4.64 24.08
C VAL A 43 -6.57 -5.02 23.08
N SER A 44 -5.94 -4.04 22.42
CA SER A 44 -4.81 -4.27 21.51
C SER A 44 -3.52 -4.46 22.32
N ASP A 45 -2.88 -5.61 22.16
CA ASP A 45 -1.62 -6.01 22.80
C ASP A 45 -0.76 -6.78 21.77
N PRO A 46 0.50 -6.37 21.50
CA PRO A 46 1.35 -7.02 20.49
C PRO A 46 1.65 -8.50 20.78
N ALA A 47 1.50 -8.94 22.04
CA ALA A 47 1.66 -10.33 22.45
C ALA A 47 0.34 -11.12 22.40
N ALA A 48 -0.77 -10.49 22.01
CA ALA A 48 -2.08 -11.13 21.90
C ALA A 48 -2.60 -11.11 20.45
N PRO A 49 -3.27 -12.19 20.00
CA PRO A 49 -3.87 -12.24 18.67
C PRO A 49 -4.92 -11.14 18.43
N PHE A 50 -4.70 -10.27 17.46
CA PHE A 50 -5.50 -9.11 17.07
C PHE A 50 -6.27 -9.41 15.76
N GLY A 51 -7.59 -9.44 15.80
CA GLY A 51 -8.37 -9.74 14.59
C GLY A 51 -9.86 -9.68 14.85
N GLY A 52 -10.66 -9.73 13.79
CA GLY A 52 -12.12 -9.65 13.85
C GLY A 52 -12.82 -10.97 13.52
N MET A 53 -14.15 -10.94 13.61
CA MET A 53 -15.06 -11.95 13.08
C MET A 53 -15.99 -11.28 12.05
N LYS A 54 -16.69 -12.09 11.25
CA LYS A 54 -17.66 -11.64 10.23
C LYS A 54 -16.98 -10.79 9.14
N GLN A 55 -17.59 -9.69 8.71
CA GLN A 55 -16.99 -8.80 7.71
C GLN A 55 -15.77 -8.03 8.24
N SER A 56 -15.49 -8.10 9.54
CA SER A 56 -14.28 -7.52 10.13
C SER A 56 -13.05 -8.43 10.07
N GLY A 57 -13.11 -9.54 9.34
CA GLY A 57 -11.96 -10.34 8.94
C GLY A 57 -12.02 -11.81 9.33
N LEU A 58 -11.21 -12.62 8.65
CA LEU A 58 -10.86 -13.99 8.98
C LEU A 58 -9.36 -14.02 9.30
N GLY A 59 -8.98 -14.30 10.55
CA GLY A 59 -7.57 -14.37 10.98
C GLY A 59 -7.26 -13.54 12.23
N ARG A 60 -6.01 -13.62 12.73
CA ARG A 60 -5.49 -12.84 13.87
C ARG A 60 -4.02 -12.41 13.63
N GLU A 61 -3.63 -11.24 14.11
CA GLU A 61 -2.32 -10.57 14.00
C GLU A 61 -1.59 -10.54 15.37
N GLY A 62 -0.27 -10.44 15.42
CA GLY A 62 0.47 -10.35 16.71
C GLY A 62 0.66 -11.70 17.45
N ALA A 63 1.46 -11.67 18.51
CA ALA A 63 1.99 -12.84 19.24
C ALA A 63 2.88 -13.78 18.39
N SER A 64 3.48 -14.79 19.05
CA SER A 64 4.22 -15.86 18.36
C SER A 64 3.36 -16.59 17.32
N GLU A 65 2.08 -16.75 17.63
CA GLU A 65 1.08 -17.40 16.80
C GLU A 65 0.83 -16.62 15.50
N GLY A 66 0.95 -15.29 15.53
CA GLY A 66 0.89 -14.44 14.35
C GLY A 66 2.06 -14.71 13.40
N ILE A 67 3.30 -14.74 13.88
CA ILE A 67 4.47 -14.92 12.99
C ILE A 67 4.60 -16.35 12.42
N TYR A 68 4.15 -17.37 13.15
CA TYR A 68 4.14 -18.76 12.70
C TYR A 68 3.04 -19.05 11.66
N GLU A 69 1.97 -18.24 11.59
CA GLU A 69 1.00 -18.28 10.49
C GLU A 69 1.60 -17.76 9.16
N PHE A 70 2.67 -16.94 9.23
CA PHE A 70 3.35 -16.37 8.06
C PHE A 70 4.67 -17.08 7.68
N CYS A 71 5.10 -18.11 8.43
CA CYS A 71 6.41 -18.75 8.26
C CYS A 71 6.32 -20.29 8.22
N GLU A 72 6.97 -20.91 7.22
CA GLU A 72 7.35 -22.34 7.24
C GLU A 72 8.88 -22.48 7.17
N THR A 73 9.43 -23.47 7.89
CA THR A 73 10.89 -23.68 7.98
C THR A 73 11.39 -24.53 6.80
N GLN A 74 12.37 -24.04 6.03
CA GLN A 74 12.95 -24.79 4.90
C GLN A 74 14.48 -24.63 4.80
N TYR A 75 15.16 -25.71 4.39
CA TYR A 75 16.63 -25.79 4.18
C TYR A 75 16.97 -26.08 2.70
N ILE A 76 18.02 -25.46 2.14
CA ILE A 76 18.43 -25.61 0.72
C ILE A 76 19.96 -25.60 0.53
N ALA A 77 20.49 -26.43 -0.39
CA ALA A 77 21.87 -26.42 -0.91
C ALA A 77 21.95 -26.73 -2.44
N THR A 78 22.89 -26.12 -3.21
CA THR A 78 23.02 -26.30 -4.69
C THR A 78 24.42 -25.94 -5.26
N ASN A 79 24.73 -26.34 -6.53
CA ASN A 79 25.96 -26.03 -7.30
C ASN A 79 25.70 -25.81 -8.83
N TRP A 80 26.50 -24.97 -9.51
CA TRP A 80 26.28 -24.50 -10.92
C TRP A 80 27.44 -24.79 -11.89
N LEU A 81 27.16 -25.02 -13.20
CA LEU A 81 28.17 -25.09 -14.29
C LEU A 81 27.69 -24.48 -15.63
N LEU A 82 28.62 -23.89 -16.38
CA LEU A 82 28.46 -23.22 -17.69
C LEU A 82 28.77 -24.19 -18.86
N LEU A 83 27.95 -24.20 -19.92
CA LEU A 83 28.17 -25.04 -21.11
C LEU A 83 28.79 -24.29 -22.31
N PRO A 84 29.50 -25.01 -23.22
CA PRO A 84 30.43 -24.39 -24.18
C PRO A 84 29.80 -23.65 -25.37
N ASP A 85 28.51 -23.80 -25.62
CA ASP A 85 27.80 -23.08 -26.69
C ASP A 85 27.30 -21.69 -26.25
N GLY A 86 27.62 -21.28 -25.02
CA GLY A 86 27.32 -19.95 -24.49
C GLY A 86 25.84 -19.73 -24.15
N VAL A 87 25.01 -20.77 -24.19
CA VAL A 87 23.58 -20.70 -23.86
C VAL A 87 23.31 -21.41 -22.54
N TRP A 88 22.76 -20.70 -21.57
CA TRP A 88 22.26 -21.29 -20.33
C TRP A 88 21.07 -22.19 -20.62
N ARG A 89 21.22 -23.51 -20.49
CA ARG A 89 20.10 -24.45 -20.62
C ARG A 89 20.00 -25.36 -19.40
N LEU A 90 18.78 -25.47 -18.87
CA LEU A 90 18.41 -26.41 -17.83
C LEU A 90 18.31 -27.81 -18.43
N ARG A 91 19.28 -28.70 -18.15
CA ARG A 91 19.14 -30.11 -18.56
C ARG A 91 18.18 -30.80 -17.59
N ARG A 92 17.01 -31.22 -18.07
CA ARG A 92 16.04 -31.98 -17.26
C ARG A 92 16.58 -33.38 -16.97
N SER A 93 17.11 -33.57 -15.77
CA SER A 93 17.09 -34.84 -15.05
C SER A 93 17.05 -34.55 -13.56
N TRP A 94 16.00 -35.04 -12.88
CA TRP A 94 15.74 -34.94 -11.44
C TRP A 94 15.95 -33.53 -10.87
N GLY A 95 14.98 -32.67 -11.17
CA GLY A 95 14.93 -31.30 -10.72
C GLY A 95 13.80 -31.12 -9.70
N SER A 96 14.16 -30.65 -8.52
CA SER A 96 13.26 -29.95 -7.61
C SER A 96 12.73 -28.71 -8.32
N TRP A 97 11.41 -28.69 -8.49
CA TRP A 97 10.68 -27.58 -9.05
C TRP A 97 10.55 -26.50 -7.97
N ILE A 98 10.97 -25.28 -8.31
CA ILE A 98 10.49 -24.07 -7.64
C ILE A 98 9.07 -23.89 -8.17
N GLU A 99 8.09 -24.35 -7.40
CA GLU A 99 6.71 -23.90 -7.57
C GLU A 99 6.43 -22.90 -6.45
N ALA A 100 6.25 -21.63 -6.83
CA ALA A 100 5.71 -20.61 -5.95
C ALA A 100 4.28 -21.03 -5.59
N ARG A 101 4.14 -21.71 -4.45
CA ARG A 101 2.86 -22.24 -3.99
C ARG A 101 2.68 -21.88 -2.52
N SER A 102 2.30 -20.62 -2.25
CA SER A 102 1.63 -20.25 -0.98
C SER A 102 1.04 -18.84 -0.92
N VAL A 103 1.30 -17.92 -1.86
CA VAL A 103 0.60 -16.60 -1.87
C VAL A 103 -0.88 -16.73 -2.28
N PHE A 104 -1.26 -17.81 -2.95
CA PHE A 104 -2.49 -17.88 -3.73
C PHE A 104 -3.60 -18.79 -3.16
N ASP A 105 -3.44 -19.35 -1.96
CA ASP A 105 -4.40 -20.31 -1.38
C ASP A 105 -4.99 -19.86 -0.02
N ARG A 106 -4.83 -18.58 0.38
CA ARG A 106 -5.47 -18.02 1.59
C ARG A 106 -5.98 -16.60 1.36
N ASP A 107 -7.11 -16.27 1.97
CA ASP A 107 -7.71 -14.92 1.98
C ASP A 107 -6.73 -13.93 2.64
N LEU A 108 -6.05 -13.12 1.81
CA LEU A 108 -5.15 -12.07 2.24
C LEU A 108 -5.98 -10.90 2.78
N THR A 109 -5.69 -10.42 3.99
CA THR A 109 -6.35 -9.24 4.56
C THR A 109 -5.89 -7.96 3.84
N ASP A 110 -6.84 -7.04 3.60
CA ASP A 110 -6.63 -5.72 2.97
C ASP A 110 -6.07 -5.73 1.52
N ILE A 111 -6.15 -6.88 0.83
CA ILE A 111 -5.83 -6.91 -0.60
C ILE A 111 -6.99 -6.34 -1.44
N GLY A 112 -6.75 -5.25 -2.14
CA GLY A 112 -7.72 -4.71 -3.11
C GLY A 112 -8.07 -5.72 -4.20
N GLY A 113 -9.34 -5.76 -4.62
CA GLY A 113 -9.86 -6.75 -5.58
C GLY A 113 -9.08 -6.83 -6.91
N THR A 114 -8.63 -5.68 -7.44
CA THR A 114 -7.76 -5.63 -8.63
C THR A 114 -6.43 -6.35 -8.41
N THR A 115 -5.76 -6.10 -7.28
CA THR A 115 -4.50 -6.76 -6.93
C THR A 115 -4.72 -8.26 -6.76
N HIS A 116 -5.76 -8.65 -6.03
CA HIS A 116 -6.09 -10.06 -5.81
C HIS A 116 -6.29 -10.82 -7.13
N HIS A 117 -7.10 -10.28 -8.04
CA HIS A 117 -7.36 -10.93 -9.32
C HIS A 117 -6.12 -10.96 -10.21
N ALA A 118 -5.32 -9.90 -10.24
CA ALA A 118 -4.07 -9.90 -11.00
C ALA A 118 -3.04 -10.89 -10.45
N LEU A 119 -2.95 -11.05 -9.14
CA LEU A 119 -2.12 -12.09 -8.52
C LEU A 119 -2.61 -13.49 -8.94
N TRP A 120 -3.92 -13.71 -8.94
CA TRP A 120 -4.48 -14.96 -9.47
C TRP A 120 -4.11 -15.18 -10.95
N GLN A 121 -4.20 -14.17 -11.81
CA GLN A 121 -3.76 -14.29 -13.20
C GLN A 121 -2.25 -14.59 -13.31
N LEU A 122 -1.42 -13.94 -12.50
CA LEU A 122 0.02 -14.18 -12.46
C LEU A 122 0.35 -15.63 -12.06
N ARG A 123 -0.41 -16.21 -11.13
CA ARG A 123 -0.28 -17.63 -10.75
C ARG A 123 -0.49 -18.55 -11.96
N GLU A 124 -1.55 -18.29 -12.72
CA GLU A 124 -1.96 -19.12 -13.85
C GLU A 124 -1.05 -18.93 -15.06
N SER A 125 -0.75 -17.68 -15.44
CA SER A 125 0.04 -17.36 -16.62
C SER A 125 1.55 -17.54 -16.41
N ARG A 126 2.01 -17.38 -15.16
CA ARG A 126 3.42 -17.23 -14.78
C ARG A 126 4.15 -16.10 -15.55
N ASP A 127 3.39 -15.13 -16.05
CA ASP A 127 3.90 -13.99 -16.82
C ASP A 127 3.35 -12.67 -16.27
N PRO A 128 4.18 -11.84 -15.62
CA PRO A 128 3.77 -10.55 -15.06
C PRO A 128 3.39 -9.51 -16.12
N ALA A 129 3.77 -9.72 -17.39
CA ALA A 129 3.38 -8.82 -18.46
C ALA A 129 1.90 -8.96 -18.86
N THR A 130 1.24 -10.04 -18.45
CA THR A 130 -0.15 -10.37 -18.83
C THR A 130 -1.10 -10.45 -17.63
N SER A 131 -0.61 -10.23 -16.40
CA SER A 131 -1.39 -10.45 -15.18
C SER A 131 -2.26 -9.27 -14.76
N GLY A 132 -1.89 -8.04 -15.12
CA GLY A 132 -2.61 -6.85 -14.68
C GLY A 132 -3.95 -6.64 -15.38
N LEU A 133 -4.90 -6.08 -14.64
CA LEU A 133 -6.25 -5.86 -15.15
C LEU A 133 -6.33 -4.62 -16.03
N THR A 134 -7.17 -4.69 -17.06
CA THR A 134 -7.30 -3.63 -18.08
C THR A 134 -8.70 -3.05 -18.19
N GLU A 135 -9.65 -3.48 -17.34
CA GLU A 135 -11.02 -3.02 -17.36
C GLU A 135 -11.20 -1.69 -16.63
N GLU A 136 -12.18 -0.88 -17.05
CA GLU A 136 -12.56 0.38 -16.41
C GLU A 136 -12.85 0.21 -14.90
N ALA A 137 -13.50 -0.90 -14.52
CA ALA A 137 -13.82 -1.23 -13.12
C ALA A 137 -12.58 -1.56 -12.26
N SER A 138 -11.42 -1.80 -12.88
CA SER A 138 -10.17 -2.16 -12.20
C SER A 138 -9.28 -0.97 -11.85
N CYS A 139 -9.78 0.27 -12.01
CA CYS A 139 -9.02 1.51 -11.82
C CYS A 139 -8.77 1.89 -10.34
N GLY A 140 -8.42 0.91 -9.51
CA GLY A 140 -8.01 1.10 -8.12
C GLY A 140 -6.67 1.84 -8.01
N ASN A 141 -6.45 2.49 -6.88
CA ASN A 141 -5.23 3.23 -6.54
C ASN A 141 -4.08 2.35 -6.02
N GLY A 142 -4.26 1.03 -5.91
CA GLY A 142 -3.30 0.12 -5.28
C GLY A 142 -1.93 0.06 -5.96
N SER A 143 -1.80 0.35 -7.25
CA SER A 143 -0.48 0.51 -7.89
C SER A 143 0.17 1.86 -7.60
N LEU A 144 -0.62 2.91 -7.43
CA LEU A 144 -0.15 4.27 -7.17
C LEU A 144 0.42 4.42 -5.76
N MET A 145 -0.22 3.80 -4.75
CA MET A 145 0.21 3.86 -3.35
C MET A 145 1.61 3.31 -3.07
N ARG A 146 2.16 2.54 -4.02
CA ARG A 146 3.50 1.95 -3.96
C ARG A 146 4.43 2.42 -5.08
N ALA A 147 4.08 3.50 -5.78
CA ALA A 147 4.81 3.94 -6.98
C ALA A 147 6.12 4.67 -6.65
N LEU A 148 6.14 5.44 -5.55
CA LEU A 148 7.19 6.39 -5.17
C LEU A 148 8.64 5.84 -5.23
N PRO A 149 8.93 4.60 -4.78
CA PRO A 149 10.31 4.08 -4.80
C PRO A 149 10.97 4.12 -6.17
N THR A 150 10.19 4.05 -7.25
CA THR A 150 10.73 4.13 -8.62
C THR A 150 11.37 5.48 -8.89
N ALA A 151 10.75 6.59 -8.46
CA ALA A 151 11.31 7.94 -8.60
C ALA A 151 12.55 8.17 -7.74
N LEU A 152 12.59 7.53 -6.56
CA LEU A 152 13.73 7.61 -5.67
C LEU A 152 14.97 6.94 -6.28
N ILE A 153 14.79 5.76 -6.89
CA ILE A 153 15.88 4.88 -7.34
C ILE A 153 16.27 5.11 -8.82
N ARG A 154 15.39 5.64 -9.66
CA ARG A 154 15.62 5.82 -11.11
C ARG A 154 15.78 7.29 -11.51
N PRO A 155 17.02 7.81 -11.59
CA PRO A 155 17.26 9.19 -12.02
C PRO A 155 16.98 9.38 -13.52
N ASP A 156 17.29 8.39 -14.36
CA ASP A 156 17.03 8.45 -15.80
C ASP A 156 15.52 8.50 -16.09
N ALA A 157 15.09 9.54 -16.81
CA ALA A 157 13.68 9.81 -17.04
C ALA A 157 13.01 8.76 -17.93
N GLN A 158 13.68 8.32 -18.99
CA GLN A 158 13.12 7.33 -19.90
C GLN A 158 12.89 5.99 -19.19
N ARG A 159 13.89 5.54 -18.43
CA ARG A 159 13.83 4.31 -17.65
C ARG A 159 12.83 4.39 -16.51
N ARG A 160 12.78 5.52 -15.78
CA ARG A 160 11.79 5.72 -14.71
C ARG A 160 10.36 5.65 -15.24
N ARG A 161 10.06 6.26 -16.38
CA ARG A 161 8.73 6.20 -17.02
C ARG A 161 8.40 4.77 -17.43
N ALA A 162 9.32 4.09 -18.10
CA ALA A 162 9.14 2.70 -18.52
C ALA A 162 8.92 1.75 -17.33
N GLU A 163 9.75 1.83 -16.29
CA GLU A 163 9.63 0.98 -15.11
C GLU A 163 8.36 1.31 -14.30
N SER A 164 7.99 2.59 -14.16
CA SER A 164 6.73 2.98 -13.49
C SER A 164 5.52 2.36 -14.20
N ALA A 165 5.52 2.37 -15.54
CA ALA A 165 4.45 1.77 -16.31
C ALA A 165 4.39 0.25 -16.14
N GLN A 166 5.56 -0.41 -16.23
CA GLN A 166 5.67 -1.87 -16.07
C GLN A 166 5.25 -2.32 -14.68
N ILE A 167 5.71 -1.65 -13.62
CA ILE A 167 5.40 -2.01 -12.23
C ILE A 167 3.90 -1.86 -11.95
N SER A 168 3.26 -0.80 -12.45
CA SER A 168 1.79 -0.68 -12.36
C SER A 168 1.11 -1.84 -13.06
N ALA A 169 1.51 -2.12 -14.31
CA ALA A 169 0.88 -3.10 -15.19
C ALA A 169 0.95 -4.55 -14.71
N ILE A 170 1.79 -4.87 -13.71
CA ILE A 170 1.77 -6.20 -13.06
C ILE A 170 0.39 -6.48 -12.43
N THR A 171 -0.28 -5.44 -11.92
CA THR A 171 -1.59 -5.60 -11.25
C THR A 171 -2.68 -4.69 -11.82
N HIS A 172 -2.32 -3.46 -12.15
CA HIS A 172 -3.22 -2.42 -12.65
C HIS A 172 -2.68 -1.96 -14.01
N ALA A 173 -3.07 -2.67 -15.08
CA ALA A 173 -2.64 -2.42 -16.45
C ALA A 173 -3.54 -1.40 -17.19
N HIS A 174 -4.67 -1.02 -16.60
CA HIS A 174 -5.51 0.05 -17.15
C HIS A 174 -4.71 1.35 -17.32
N ARG A 175 -4.93 2.05 -18.45
CA ARG A 175 -4.16 3.25 -18.82
C ARG A 175 -4.19 4.34 -17.75
N ARG A 176 -5.32 4.52 -17.06
CA ARG A 176 -5.42 5.47 -15.93
C ARG A 176 -4.43 5.14 -14.80
N CYS A 177 -4.34 3.89 -14.37
CA CYS A 177 -3.43 3.49 -13.31
C CYS A 177 -1.97 3.63 -13.74
N VAL A 178 -1.64 3.10 -14.92
CA VAL A 178 -0.30 3.17 -15.51
C VAL A 178 0.15 4.62 -15.65
N HIS A 179 -0.66 5.47 -16.27
CA HIS A 179 -0.32 6.88 -16.49
C HIS A 179 -0.30 7.68 -15.19
N SER A 180 -1.10 7.32 -14.18
CA SER A 180 -1.04 7.94 -12.85
C SER A 180 0.29 7.64 -12.15
N CYS A 181 0.76 6.38 -12.17
CA CYS A 181 2.07 6.03 -11.61
C CYS A 181 3.22 6.74 -12.33
N VAL A 182 3.15 6.84 -13.67
CA VAL A 182 4.14 7.58 -14.47
C VAL A 182 4.14 9.07 -14.09
N ALA A 183 2.98 9.73 -14.08
CA ALA A 183 2.86 11.13 -13.73
C ALA A 183 3.35 11.42 -12.31
N TYR A 184 2.92 10.61 -11.34
CA TYR A 184 3.33 10.71 -9.94
C TYR A 184 4.85 10.60 -9.77
N ASN A 185 5.49 9.64 -10.44
CA ASN A 185 6.94 9.46 -10.37
C ASN A 185 7.73 10.54 -11.10
N GLU A 186 7.19 11.17 -12.14
CA GLU A 186 7.81 12.36 -12.74
C GLU A 186 7.72 13.58 -11.82
N ILE A 187 6.57 13.80 -11.19
CA ILE A 187 6.40 14.86 -10.17
C ILE A 187 7.39 14.62 -9.04
N ALA A 188 7.43 13.41 -8.49
CA ALA A 188 8.37 13.05 -7.44
C ALA A 188 9.84 13.28 -7.86
N ALA A 189 10.23 12.85 -9.07
CA ALA A 189 11.59 13.05 -9.56
C ALA A 189 11.98 14.54 -9.66
N ALA A 190 11.07 15.39 -10.15
CA ALA A 190 11.27 16.83 -10.23
C ALA A 190 11.35 17.48 -8.84
N LEU A 191 10.48 17.09 -7.90
CA LEU A 191 10.53 17.56 -6.51
C LEU A 191 11.86 17.19 -5.84
N ILE A 192 12.35 15.96 -6.04
CA ILE A 192 13.65 15.54 -5.46
C ILE A 192 14.81 16.31 -6.12
N ALA A 193 14.67 16.74 -7.38
CA ALA A 193 15.63 17.62 -8.04
C ALA A 193 15.56 19.08 -7.56
N GLY A 194 14.65 19.40 -6.62
CA GLY A 194 14.47 20.74 -6.04
C GLY A 194 13.56 21.65 -6.86
N ALA A 195 12.82 21.12 -7.85
CA ALA A 195 11.86 21.91 -8.61
C ALA A 195 10.68 22.31 -7.71
N PRO A 196 10.12 23.53 -7.88
CA PRO A 196 8.87 23.89 -7.21
C PRO A 196 7.72 23.00 -7.69
N ALA A 197 6.71 22.80 -6.83
CA ALA A 197 5.58 21.92 -7.14
C ALA A 197 4.87 22.28 -8.46
N SER A 198 4.72 23.57 -8.77
CA SER A 198 4.12 24.03 -10.03
C SER A 198 4.91 23.58 -11.26
N GLU A 199 6.24 23.60 -11.20
CA GLU A 199 7.10 23.12 -12.29
C GLU A 199 7.04 21.59 -12.38
N ALA A 200 7.10 20.88 -11.25
CA ALA A 200 7.00 19.43 -11.21
C ALA A 200 5.68 18.91 -11.83
N ILE A 201 4.56 19.56 -11.52
CA ILE A 201 3.23 19.27 -12.10
C ILE A 201 3.24 19.57 -13.61
N SER A 202 3.78 20.73 -14.02
CA SER A 202 3.85 21.13 -15.43
C SER A 202 4.66 20.15 -16.29
N GLN A 203 5.79 19.65 -15.77
CA GLN A 203 6.60 18.64 -16.45
C GLN A 203 5.82 17.34 -16.66
N ALA A 204 5.02 16.90 -15.68
CA ALA A 204 4.17 15.73 -15.83
C ALA A 204 3.00 15.97 -16.80
N GLN A 205 2.38 17.15 -16.79
CA GLN A 205 1.29 17.52 -17.72
C GLN A 205 1.72 17.49 -19.19
N ALA A 206 3.01 17.76 -19.46
CA ALA A 206 3.58 17.73 -20.82
C ALA A 206 3.71 16.32 -21.41
N LEU A 207 3.54 15.27 -20.61
CA LEU A 207 3.57 13.89 -21.08
C LEU A 207 2.30 13.50 -21.86
N ASP A 208 2.40 12.47 -22.70
CA ASP A 208 1.23 11.87 -23.34
C ASP A 208 0.47 10.96 -22.34
N LEU A 209 -0.42 11.58 -21.55
CA LEU A 209 -1.18 10.92 -20.49
C LEU A 209 -2.66 10.70 -20.86
N HIS A 210 -3.33 9.89 -20.05
CA HIS A 210 -4.77 9.66 -20.20
C HIS A 210 -5.50 10.95 -19.86
N THR A 211 -6.61 11.25 -20.52
CA THR A 211 -7.37 12.51 -20.30
C THR A 211 -7.70 12.73 -18.84
N ASP A 212 -8.16 11.67 -18.17
CA ASP A 212 -8.58 11.75 -16.76
C ASP A 212 -7.38 11.96 -15.81
N VAL A 213 -6.20 11.42 -16.17
CA VAL A 213 -4.97 11.68 -15.43
C VAL A 213 -4.58 13.15 -15.59
N ARG A 214 -4.64 13.69 -16.81
CA ARG A 214 -4.43 15.11 -17.07
C ARG A 214 -5.38 15.99 -16.25
N SER A 215 -6.66 15.62 -16.21
CA SER A 215 -7.67 16.31 -15.39
C SER A 215 -7.39 16.24 -13.88
N ALA A 216 -6.77 15.18 -13.38
CA ALA A 216 -6.30 15.13 -11.99
C ALA A 216 -5.12 16.09 -11.75
N LEU A 217 -4.20 16.21 -12.72
CA LEU A 217 -3.07 17.14 -12.63
C LEU A 217 -3.50 18.61 -12.71
N ASP A 218 -4.63 18.91 -13.36
CA ASP A 218 -5.17 20.26 -13.55
C ASP A 218 -5.93 20.83 -12.34
N VAL A 219 -5.91 20.13 -11.19
CA VAL A 219 -6.57 20.61 -9.97
C VAL A 219 -5.96 21.92 -9.48
N SER A 220 -6.81 22.90 -9.22
CA SER A 220 -6.40 24.22 -8.74
C SER A 220 -5.98 24.15 -7.28
N ALA A 221 -4.91 24.87 -6.92
CA ALA A 221 -4.54 25.09 -5.52
C ALA A 221 -5.67 25.71 -4.68
N ASN A 222 -6.58 26.46 -5.32
CA ASN A 222 -7.72 27.11 -4.67
C ASN A 222 -8.97 26.22 -4.58
N THR A 223 -8.92 24.97 -5.08
CA THR A 223 -10.04 24.04 -4.91
C THR A 223 -10.28 23.81 -3.42
N PRO A 224 -11.50 24.02 -2.91
CA PRO A 224 -11.82 23.68 -1.52
C PRO A 224 -11.55 22.21 -1.27
N GLU A 225 -10.88 21.89 -0.17
CA GLU A 225 -10.59 20.50 0.22
C GLU A 225 -11.85 19.63 0.28
N THR A 226 -12.99 20.21 0.67
CA THR A 226 -14.29 19.52 0.72
C THR A 226 -14.79 19.01 -0.64
N ASP A 227 -14.27 19.59 -1.72
CA ASP A 227 -14.63 19.24 -3.10
C ASP A 227 -13.73 18.14 -3.66
N LEU A 228 -12.70 17.73 -2.91
CA LEU A 228 -11.88 16.58 -3.24
C LEU A 228 -12.61 15.28 -2.88
N SER A 229 -12.72 14.41 -3.88
CA SER A 229 -13.10 13.02 -3.70
C SER A 229 -11.91 12.22 -3.19
N THR A 230 -12.11 11.43 -2.14
CA THR A 230 -11.09 10.58 -1.48
C THR A 230 -11.42 9.10 -1.61
N THR A 231 -11.94 8.67 -2.77
CA THR A 231 -12.31 7.27 -3.01
C THR A 231 -11.09 6.41 -3.37
N GLY A 232 -11.28 5.09 -3.43
CA GLY A 232 -10.26 4.15 -3.93
C GLY A 232 -9.96 4.23 -5.44
N TYR A 233 -10.53 5.21 -6.14
CA TYR A 233 -10.27 5.46 -7.55
C TYR A 233 -8.93 6.18 -7.74
N VAL A 234 -8.08 5.65 -8.64
CA VAL A 234 -6.72 6.16 -8.84
C VAL A 234 -6.63 7.65 -9.19
N ILE A 235 -7.62 8.19 -9.92
CA ILE A 235 -7.66 9.60 -10.32
C ILE A 235 -7.95 10.50 -9.12
N ASP A 236 -8.81 10.06 -8.20
CA ASP A 236 -9.15 10.80 -6.99
C ASP A 236 -7.93 10.91 -6.08
N SER A 237 -7.23 9.79 -5.84
CA SER A 237 -6.01 9.78 -5.02
C SER A 237 -4.87 10.60 -5.65
N LEU A 238 -4.67 10.52 -6.97
CA LEU A 238 -3.68 11.35 -7.67
C LEU A 238 -4.04 12.84 -7.55
N ARG A 239 -5.31 13.20 -7.75
CA ARG A 239 -5.79 14.58 -7.63
C ARG A 239 -5.53 15.13 -6.23
N CYS A 240 -5.82 14.35 -5.19
CA CYS A 240 -5.54 14.74 -3.80
C CYS A 240 -4.05 15.01 -3.58
N ALA A 241 -3.17 14.14 -4.10
CA ALA A 241 -1.72 14.33 -3.96
C ALA A 241 -1.20 15.57 -4.69
N VAL A 242 -1.72 15.86 -5.89
CA VAL A 242 -1.37 17.07 -6.66
C VAL A 242 -1.90 18.33 -5.98
N TRP A 243 -3.11 18.29 -5.42
CA TRP A 243 -3.65 19.40 -4.63
C TRP A 243 -2.82 19.64 -3.36
N ALA A 244 -2.40 18.57 -2.68
CA ALA A 244 -1.67 18.63 -1.42
C ALA A 244 -0.34 19.38 -1.55
N ILE A 245 0.46 19.06 -2.57
CA ILE A 245 1.78 19.69 -2.78
C ILE A 245 1.72 21.15 -3.22
N GLN A 246 0.53 21.66 -3.55
CA GLN A 246 0.31 23.07 -3.88
C GLN A 246 -0.03 23.91 -2.64
N GLN A 247 -0.33 23.27 -1.50
CA GLN A 247 -0.71 23.98 -0.29
C GLN A 247 0.52 24.62 0.38
N PRO A 248 0.40 25.86 0.90
CA PRO A 248 1.50 26.54 1.59
C PRO A 248 1.70 26.04 3.03
N ASP A 249 0.78 25.23 3.54
CA ASP A 249 0.75 24.73 4.91
C ASP A 249 1.78 23.62 5.17
N THR A 250 1.87 23.18 6.42
CA THR A 250 2.77 22.09 6.81
C THR A 250 2.27 20.73 6.33
N LEU A 251 3.20 19.80 6.12
CA LEU A 251 2.90 18.38 5.85
C LEU A 251 1.80 17.85 6.77
N GLU A 252 1.92 18.11 8.07
CA GLU A 252 0.96 17.68 9.08
C GLU A 252 -0.45 18.23 8.80
N SER A 253 -0.56 19.55 8.62
CA SER A 253 -1.85 20.21 8.45
C SER A 253 -2.57 19.69 7.21
N VAL A 254 -1.85 19.59 6.09
CA VAL A 254 -2.40 19.12 4.81
C VAL A 254 -2.82 17.66 4.88
N LEU A 255 -1.98 16.78 5.44
CA LEU A 255 -2.29 15.35 5.57
C LEU A 255 -3.47 15.09 6.51
N VAL A 256 -3.49 15.73 7.67
CA VAL A 256 -4.59 15.57 8.63
C VAL A 256 -5.92 16.00 8.01
N ALA A 257 -5.91 17.09 7.24
CA ALA A 257 -7.10 17.57 6.58
C ALA A 257 -7.62 16.57 5.54
N LEU A 258 -6.74 16.07 4.65
CA LEU A 258 -7.09 15.00 3.70
C LEU A 258 -7.58 13.71 4.39
N VAL A 259 -6.93 13.27 5.47
CA VAL A 259 -7.35 12.06 6.22
C VAL A 259 -8.73 12.24 6.84
N ASN A 260 -9.03 13.42 7.38
CA ASN A 260 -10.32 13.73 8.00
C ASN A 260 -11.49 13.73 7.00
N ARG A 261 -11.22 13.75 5.68
CA ARG A 261 -12.24 13.52 4.65
C ARG A 261 -12.84 12.12 4.68
N GLY A 262 -12.12 11.14 5.25
CA GLY A 262 -12.54 9.74 5.30
C GLY A 262 -12.53 9.05 3.93
N ASN A 263 -13.29 7.97 3.81
CA ASN A 263 -13.30 7.07 2.64
C ASN A 263 -11.97 6.31 2.55
N ASP A 264 -11.25 6.35 1.43
CA ASP A 264 -9.92 5.71 1.29
C ASP A 264 -8.82 6.62 1.84
N ALA A 265 -8.88 6.84 3.16
CA ALA A 265 -8.06 7.82 3.86
C ALA A 265 -6.59 7.36 3.97
N ASP A 266 -6.37 6.08 4.16
CA ASP A 266 -5.06 5.44 4.25
C ASP A 266 -4.29 5.55 2.92
N THR A 267 -4.90 5.17 1.80
CA THR A 267 -4.21 5.25 0.51
C THR A 267 -4.01 6.70 0.07
N THR A 268 -5.00 7.56 0.29
CA THR A 268 -4.89 9.00 0.02
C THR A 268 -3.74 9.62 0.82
N ALA A 269 -3.62 9.28 2.10
CA ALA A 269 -2.53 9.76 2.96
C ALA A 269 -1.16 9.21 2.51
N ALA A 270 -1.07 7.94 2.14
CA ALA A 270 0.18 7.35 1.66
C ALA A 270 0.70 8.04 0.39
N ILE A 271 -0.20 8.28 -0.58
CA ILE A 271 0.16 8.89 -1.87
C ILE A 271 0.49 10.38 -1.69
N ALA A 272 -0.36 11.15 -1.00
CA ALA A 272 -0.12 12.57 -0.75
C ALA A 272 1.10 12.81 0.16
N GLY A 273 1.21 12.02 1.23
CA GLY A 273 2.33 12.08 2.17
C GLY A 273 3.66 11.73 1.52
N GLY A 274 3.65 10.82 0.55
CA GLY A 274 4.83 10.52 -0.26
C GLY A 274 5.41 11.76 -0.95
N LEU A 275 4.58 12.59 -1.59
CA LEU A 275 5.07 13.81 -2.26
C LEU A 275 5.34 14.96 -1.28
N LEU A 276 4.49 15.13 -0.26
CA LEU A 276 4.72 16.12 0.79
C LEU A 276 6.05 15.86 1.51
N GLY A 277 6.39 14.59 1.76
CA GLY A 277 7.67 14.21 2.35
C GLY A 277 8.87 14.66 1.52
N LEU A 278 8.75 14.69 0.18
CA LEU A 278 9.80 15.20 -0.70
C LEU A 278 10.00 16.71 -0.59
N ILE A 279 8.94 17.45 -0.25
CA ILE A 279 8.96 18.92 -0.13
C ILE A 279 9.43 19.34 1.26
N HIS A 280 8.87 18.74 2.31
CA HIS A 280 9.11 19.15 3.68
C HIS A 280 10.31 18.42 4.33
N GLY A 281 10.75 17.30 3.74
CA GLY A 281 11.81 16.47 4.26
C GLY A 281 11.46 15.80 5.60
N GLU A 282 12.40 15.04 6.15
CA GLU A 282 12.24 14.34 7.43
C GLU A 282 11.91 15.31 8.58
N ALA A 283 12.56 16.48 8.61
CA ALA A 283 12.33 17.50 9.65
C ALA A 283 10.91 18.10 9.61
N GLY A 284 10.20 17.98 8.48
CA GLY A 284 8.81 18.38 8.34
C GLY A 284 7.81 17.37 8.89
N ILE A 285 8.24 16.15 9.22
CA ILE A 285 7.40 15.11 9.80
C ILE A 285 7.37 15.30 11.32
N PRO A 286 6.19 15.41 11.96
CA PRO A 286 6.09 15.57 13.40
C PRO A 286 6.76 14.41 14.14
N GLN A 287 7.66 14.71 15.07
CA GLN A 287 8.38 13.69 15.85
C GLN A 287 7.44 12.73 16.60
N ARG A 288 6.28 13.23 17.05
CA ARG A 288 5.26 12.40 17.71
C ARG A 288 4.63 11.35 16.79
N TRP A 289 4.69 11.54 15.47
CA TRP A 289 4.26 10.53 14.50
C TRP A 289 5.35 9.50 14.27
N THR A 290 6.60 9.93 14.06
CA THR A 290 7.71 9.00 13.81
C THR A 290 8.00 8.10 15.02
N GLN A 291 7.76 8.57 16.24
CA GLN A 291 7.88 7.76 17.46
C GLN A 291 6.80 6.69 17.61
N GLN A 292 5.67 6.83 16.93
CA GLN A 292 4.56 5.87 16.96
C GLN A 292 4.50 4.99 15.71
N LEU A 293 5.26 5.35 14.67
CA LEU A 293 5.26 4.63 13.40
C LEU A 293 5.91 3.26 13.58
N GLU A 294 5.12 2.22 13.35
CA GLU A 294 5.60 0.85 13.31
C GLU A 294 6.64 0.72 12.18
N TYR A 295 7.77 0.06 12.46
CA TYR A 295 8.90 -0.08 11.55
C TYR A 295 9.66 1.22 11.20
N ALA A 296 9.52 2.29 11.99
CA ALA A 296 10.28 3.52 11.76
C ALA A 296 11.80 3.28 11.61
N PRO A 297 12.47 2.47 12.46
CA PRO A 297 13.90 2.19 12.29
C PRO A 297 14.25 1.52 10.95
N GLU A 298 13.43 0.57 10.51
CA GLU A 298 13.60 -0.18 9.27
C GLU A 298 13.37 0.72 8.04
N LEU A 299 12.35 1.58 8.09
CA LEU A 299 12.07 2.55 7.03
C LEU A 299 13.21 3.55 6.86
N VAL A 300 13.74 4.08 7.98
CA VAL A 300 14.92 4.96 7.96
C VAL A 300 16.14 4.21 7.42
N ALA A 301 16.36 2.97 7.84
CA ALA A 301 17.46 2.14 7.35
C ALA A 301 17.33 1.83 5.84
N ALA A 302 16.11 1.66 5.33
CA ALA A 302 15.84 1.42 3.91
C ALA A 302 16.02 2.68 3.05
N ALA A 303 15.83 3.88 3.62
CA ALA A 303 16.03 5.14 2.93
C ALA A 303 17.52 5.47 2.70
N ALA A 304 18.41 5.14 3.64
CA ALA A 304 19.83 5.51 3.56
C ALA A 304 20.59 4.98 2.31
N PRO A 305 20.38 3.73 1.84
CA PRO A 305 20.98 3.25 0.59
C PRO A 305 20.46 3.96 -0.66
N ILE A 306 19.23 4.47 -0.63
CA ILE A 306 18.59 5.13 -1.77
C ILE A 306 19.24 6.49 -2.02
N GLU A 307 19.59 7.23 -0.96
CA GLU A 307 20.35 8.48 -1.08
C GLU A 307 21.72 8.27 -1.72
N THR A 308 22.41 7.17 -1.37
CA THR A 308 23.75 6.86 -1.91
C THR A 308 23.74 6.42 -3.37
N ILE A 309 22.64 5.85 -3.87
CA ILE A 309 22.46 5.51 -5.30
C ILE A 309 22.38 6.78 -6.16
N ARG A 310 21.91 7.92 -5.63
CA ARG A 310 21.76 9.18 -6.37
C ARG A 310 23.04 10.01 -6.53
N VAL A 311 24.03 9.79 -5.67
CA VAL A 311 25.31 10.54 -5.69
C VAL A 311 26.32 9.96 -6.68
N ARG A 312 25.95 8.87 -7.39
CA ARG A 312 26.77 8.22 -8.44
C ARG A 312 26.09 8.32 -9.80
#